data_AF-A0A0U3E4N5-F1
#
_entry.id   AF-A0A0U3E4N5-F1
#
_cell.length_a   1.000
_cell.length_b   1.000
_cell.length_c   1.000
_cell.angle_alpha   90.00
_cell.angle_beta   90.00
_cell.angle_gamma   90.00
#
_symmetry.space_group_name_H-M   'P 1'
#
loop_
_entity.id
_entity.type
_entity.pdbx_description
1 polymer ?
#
loop_
_entity_poly.entity_id
_entity_poly.type
_entity_poly.pdbx_seq_one_letter_code
_entity_poly.pdbx_strand_id
1 'polypeptide(L)'
;MVDKVSKEVRSYNMSRIRSKDTKPEILVRSYLFSRGLRFRKNDKRYPGSPDIVLPKYRTVVFVHGCFWHLHDGCKYAVMPKSNVDFWKKKLYGNKERDQRNQKELEAMGWTVITVWECELKKDKCEKTLDDLYNKITSE
;
A
#
# COMPACT_ATOMS: atom_id res chain seq x y z
N MET A 1 2.28 27.93 10.72
CA MET A 1 2.46 26.88 11.74
C MET A 1 3.73 26.11 11.43
N VAL A 2 4.69 26.22 12.35
CA VAL A 2 6.07 25.70 12.29
C VAL A 2 6.09 24.16 12.23
N ASP A 3 7.03 23.59 11.47
CA ASP A 3 7.38 22.16 11.53
C ASP A 3 7.62 21.80 13.01
N LYS A 4 6.76 20.95 13.60
CA LYS A 4 6.86 20.52 15.01
C LYS A 4 8.14 19.74 15.35
N VAL A 5 9.03 19.54 14.37
CA VAL A 5 10.10 18.55 14.41
C VAL A 5 11.35 19.17 13.76
N SER A 6 12.49 19.16 14.46
CA SER A 6 13.76 19.68 13.94
C SER A 6 14.22 18.91 12.69
N LYS A 7 15.06 19.53 11.86
CA LYS A 7 15.60 18.93 10.62
C LYS A 7 16.27 17.57 10.88
N GLU A 8 16.97 17.45 12.01
CA GLU A 8 17.64 16.22 12.45
C GLU A 8 16.63 15.12 12.78
N VAL A 9 15.59 15.44 13.55
CA VAL A 9 14.54 14.47 13.89
C VAL A 9 13.74 14.08 12.65
N ARG A 10 13.53 14.99 11.69
CA ARG A 10 12.92 14.67 10.39
C ARG A 10 13.81 13.71 9.58
N SER A 11 15.10 13.98 9.50
CA SER A 11 16.06 13.11 8.81
C SER A 11 16.09 11.71 9.44
N TYR A 12 16.12 11.63 10.77
CA TYR A 12 16.06 10.38 11.53
C TYR A 12 14.74 9.62 11.35
N ASN A 13 13.61 10.33 11.33
CA ASN A 13 12.32 9.70 11.07
C ASN A 13 12.28 9.14 9.64
N MET A 14 12.75 9.90 8.65
CA MET A 14 12.80 9.46 7.25
C MET A 14 13.71 8.25 7.05
N SER A 15 14.84 8.15 7.77
CA SER A 15 15.74 6.99 7.66
C SER A 15 15.13 5.71 8.26
N ARG A 16 14.14 5.84 9.16
CA ARG A 16 13.41 4.71 9.75
C ARG A 16 12.22 4.24 8.92
N ILE A 17 11.81 5.00 7.90
CA ILE A 17 10.71 4.58 7.01
C ILE A 17 11.23 3.47 6.09
N ARG A 18 10.82 2.23 6.39
CA ARG A 18 11.14 1.07 5.56
C ARG A 18 10.24 1.07 4.33
N SER A 19 10.83 0.70 3.19
CA SER A 19 10.11 0.54 1.92
C SER A 19 9.42 -0.82 1.76
N LYS A 20 9.63 -1.75 2.70
CA LYS A 20 9.13 -3.14 2.68
C LYS A 20 8.93 -3.64 4.10
N ASP A 21 8.08 -4.67 4.24
CA ASP A 21 7.78 -5.33 5.50
C ASP A 21 7.28 -4.32 6.54
N THR A 22 6.45 -3.38 6.07
CA THR A 22 5.76 -2.46 6.95
C THR A 22 4.74 -3.22 7.81
N LYS A 23 4.38 -2.65 8.97
CA LYS A 23 3.36 -3.24 9.85
C LYS A 23 2.06 -3.62 9.12
N PRO A 24 1.46 -2.77 8.26
CA PRO A 24 0.26 -3.15 7.52
C PRO A 24 0.50 -4.32 6.56
N GLU A 25 1.64 -4.37 5.84
CA GLU A 25 1.97 -5.51 4.97
C GLU A 25 2.05 -6.82 5.76
N ILE A 26 2.76 -6.81 6.89
CA ILE A 26 2.92 -8.00 7.74
C ILE A 26 1.56 -8.49 8.24
N LEU A 27 0.68 -7.56 8.62
CA LEU A 27 -0.65 -7.86 9.12
C LEU A 27 -1.50 -8.56 8.04
N VAL A 28 -1.59 -7.98 6.84
CA VAL A 28 -2.34 -8.57 5.72
C VAL A 28 -1.77 -9.93 5.36
N ARG A 29 -0.45 -10.07 5.27
CA ARG A 29 0.22 -11.34 4.95
C ARG A 29 -0.07 -12.40 6.01
N SER A 30 0.01 -12.05 7.29
CA SER A 30 -0.24 -12.99 8.40
C SER A 30 -1.68 -13.47 8.38
N TYR A 31 -2.63 -12.57 8.12
CA TYR A 31 -4.05 -12.91 8.01
C TYR A 31 -4.35 -13.82 6.81
N LEU A 32 -3.86 -13.49 5.61
CA LEU A 32 -4.08 -14.35 4.44
C LEU A 32 -3.45 -15.73 4.62
N PHE A 33 -2.28 -15.79 5.26
CA PHE A 33 -1.61 -17.05 5.57
C PHE A 33 -2.39 -17.89 6.60
N SER A 34 -2.93 -17.26 7.65
CA SER A 34 -3.74 -17.97 8.67
C SER A 34 -5.04 -18.53 8.08
N ARG A 35 -5.56 -17.91 7.01
CA ARG A 35 -6.70 -18.40 6.22
C ARG A 35 -6.32 -19.47 5.17
N GLY A 36 -5.06 -19.91 5.15
CA GLY A 36 -4.60 -21.00 4.28
C GLY A 36 -4.22 -20.58 2.86
N LEU A 37 -4.21 -19.28 2.54
CA LEU A 37 -3.80 -18.81 1.22
C LEU A 37 -2.28 -18.87 1.05
N ARG A 38 -1.83 -19.34 -0.10
CA ARG A 38 -0.42 -19.33 -0.51
C ARG A 38 -0.19 -18.17 -1.47
N PHE A 39 0.74 -17.29 -1.12
CA PHE A 39 1.09 -16.12 -1.90
C PHE A 39 2.60 -15.97 -2.05
N ARG A 40 3.01 -15.24 -3.09
CA ARG A 40 4.37 -14.74 -3.27
C ARG A 40 4.41 -13.30 -2.78
N LYS A 41 5.53 -12.89 -2.17
CA LYS A 41 5.73 -11.51 -1.68
C LYS A 41 6.80 -10.80 -2.49
N ASN A 42 6.62 -9.50 -2.73
CA ASN A 42 7.60 -8.66 -3.42
C ASN A 42 8.05 -9.24 -4.76
N ASP A 43 7.11 -9.76 -5.56
CA ASP A 43 7.45 -10.44 -6.81
C ASP A 43 7.78 -9.40 -7.90
N LYS A 44 9.08 -9.26 -8.16
CA LYS A 44 9.63 -8.30 -9.14
C LYS A 44 9.29 -8.63 -10.59
N ARG A 45 8.71 -9.81 -10.87
CA ARG A 45 8.28 -10.19 -12.23
C ARG A 45 7.09 -9.37 -12.70
N TYR A 46 6.37 -8.74 -11.76
CA TYR A 46 5.16 -8.00 -12.03
C TYR A 46 5.39 -6.48 -11.92
N PRO A 47 4.75 -5.67 -12.78
CA PRO A 47 4.78 -4.22 -12.70
C PRO A 47 4.42 -3.73 -11.29
N GLY A 48 5.20 -2.78 -10.77
CA GLY A 48 5.00 -2.25 -9.42
C GLY A 48 5.46 -3.12 -8.26
N SER A 49 6.01 -4.31 -8.51
CA SER A 49 6.47 -5.25 -7.46
C SER A 49 5.43 -5.46 -6.35
N PRO A 50 4.29 -6.10 -6.65
CA PRO A 50 3.18 -6.23 -5.72
C PRO A 50 3.58 -6.85 -4.38
N ASP A 51 2.97 -6.38 -3.31
CA ASP A 51 3.26 -6.85 -1.95
C ASP A 51 2.90 -8.31 -1.77
N ILE A 52 1.79 -8.73 -2.39
CA ILE A 52 1.22 -10.06 -2.31
C ILE A 52 0.70 -10.45 -3.70
N VAL A 53 1.14 -11.60 -4.21
CA VAL A 53 0.67 -12.17 -5.47
C VAL A 53 0.10 -13.55 -5.16
N LEU A 54 -1.11 -13.81 -5.64
CA LEU A 54 -1.85 -15.06 -5.46
C LEU A 54 -2.08 -15.72 -6.83
N PRO A 55 -1.10 -16.49 -7.35
CA PRO A 55 -1.19 -17.04 -8.70
C PRO A 55 -2.40 -17.96 -8.92
N LYS A 56 -2.84 -18.67 -7.88
CA LYS A 56 -4.00 -19.56 -7.92
C LYS A 56 -5.30 -18.81 -8.28
N TYR A 57 -5.45 -17.60 -7.75
CA TYR A 57 -6.64 -16.77 -7.91
C TYR A 57 -6.44 -15.67 -8.96
N ARG A 58 -5.26 -15.63 -9.59
CA ARG A 58 -4.86 -14.57 -10.51
C ARG A 58 -5.06 -13.15 -9.93
N THR A 59 -4.88 -13.03 -8.62
CA THR A 59 -5.04 -11.78 -7.87
C THR A 59 -3.70 -11.23 -7.39
N VAL A 60 -3.55 -9.92 -7.42
CA VAL A 60 -2.44 -9.19 -6.81
C VAL A 60 -2.98 -8.19 -5.80
N VAL A 61 -2.32 -8.08 -4.65
CA VAL A 61 -2.70 -7.15 -3.58
C VAL A 61 -1.57 -6.18 -3.34
N PHE A 62 -1.88 -4.89 -3.41
CA PHE A 62 -1.00 -3.78 -3.04
C PHE A 62 -1.41 -3.23 -1.68
N VAL A 63 -0.43 -3.02 -0.79
CA VAL A 63 -0.65 -2.41 0.52
C VAL A 63 -0.12 -0.99 0.46
N HIS A 64 -1.00 -0.02 0.26
CA HIS A 64 -0.63 1.38 0.10
C HIS A 64 -0.64 2.14 1.43
N GLY A 65 0.47 2.80 1.72
CA GLY A 65 0.52 3.83 2.76
C GLY A 65 -0.24 5.07 2.32
N CYS A 66 -1.21 5.52 3.13
CA CYS A 66 -2.11 6.62 2.75
C CYS A 66 -1.38 7.92 2.42
N PHE A 67 -0.25 8.18 3.08
CA PHE A 67 0.57 9.36 2.84
C PHE A 67 1.31 9.31 1.49
N TRP A 68 1.88 8.16 1.11
CA TRP A 68 2.75 8.02 -0.05
C TRP A 68 2.00 7.94 -1.38
N HIS A 69 0.75 7.48 -1.33
CA HIS A 69 -0.10 7.26 -2.50
C HIS A 69 -1.31 8.21 -2.56
N LEU A 70 -1.36 9.24 -1.70
CA LEU A 70 -2.45 10.23 -1.63
C LEU A 70 -3.84 9.59 -1.57
N HIS A 71 -4.14 8.91 -0.46
CA HIS A 71 -5.47 8.34 -0.26
C HIS A 71 -6.54 9.45 -0.20
N ASP A 72 -7.46 9.46 -1.17
CA ASP A 72 -8.56 10.41 -1.24
C ASP A 72 -9.48 10.30 -0.01
N GLY A 73 -9.79 11.43 0.63
CA GLY A 73 -10.65 11.47 1.83
C GLY A 73 -10.00 10.97 3.13
N CYS A 74 -8.70 10.67 3.15
CA CYS A 74 -8.01 10.15 4.32
C CYS A 74 -7.29 11.24 5.13
N LYS A 75 -7.57 11.30 6.44
CA LYS A 75 -6.87 12.20 7.40
C LYS A 75 -5.36 11.97 7.53
N TYR A 76 -4.85 10.85 7.01
CA TYR A 76 -3.42 10.50 7.02
C TYR A 76 -2.71 10.89 5.72
N ALA A 77 -3.45 11.22 4.66
CA ALA A 77 -2.92 11.74 3.40
C ALA A 77 -2.72 13.27 3.49
N VAL A 78 -1.94 13.72 4.47
CA VAL A 78 -1.70 15.15 4.68
C VAL A 78 -0.52 15.60 3.86
N MET A 79 -0.72 16.59 2.99
CA MET A 79 0.38 17.21 2.26
C MET A 79 1.28 17.99 3.24
N PRO A 80 2.60 17.71 3.27
CA PRO A 80 3.52 18.47 4.12
C PRO A 80 3.51 19.94 3.71
N LYS A 81 3.43 20.85 4.69
CA LYS A 81 3.47 22.30 4.45
C LYS A 81 4.87 22.81 4.07
N SER A 82 5.89 21.97 4.21
CA SER A 82 7.29 22.28 3.93
C SER A 82 7.81 21.46 2.76
N ASN A 83 8.53 22.11 1.84
CA ASN A 83 8.95 21.56 0.54
C ASN A 83 7.77 21.05 -0.31
N VAL A 84 6.70 21.85 -0.37
CA VAL A 84 5.44 21.47 -1.03
C VAL A 84 5.68 21.02 -2.46
N ASP A 85 6.44 21.75 -3.28
CA ASP A 85 6.69 21.38 -4.68
C ASP A 85 7.40 20.04 -4.84
N PHE A 86 8.38 19.75 -3.98
CA PHE A 86 9.07 18.46 -3.96
C PHE A 86 8.12 17.34 -3.61
N TRP A 87 7.32 17.51 -2.55
CA TRP A 87 6.35 16.51 -2.11
C TRP A 87 5.23 16.31 -3.13
N LYS A 88 4.75 17.40 -3.72
CA LYS A 88 3.77 17.37 -4.80
C LYS A 88 4.29 16.52 -5.94
N LYS A 89 5.43 16.89 -6.55
CA LYS A 89 6.02 16.14 -7.66
C LYS A 89 6.26 14.67 -7.31
N LYS A 90 6.73 14.38 -6.09
CA LYS A 90 6.98 13.01 -5.63
C LYS A 90 5.70 12.18 -5.48
N LEU A 91 4.69 12.72 -4.81
CA LEU A 91 3.43 12.01 -4.53
C LEU A 91 2.59 11.82 -5.81
N TYR A 92 2.51 12.84 -6.66
CA TYR A 92 1.84 12.71 -7.95
C TYR A 92 2.56 11.70 -8.86
N GLY A 93 3.90 11.72 -8.89
CA GLY A 93 4.67 10.72 -9.63
C GLY A 93 4.49 9.30 -9.12
N ASN A 94 4.27 9.10 -7.81
CA ASN A 94 3.88 7.79 -7.27
C ASN A 94 2.50 7.38 -7.79
N LYS A 95 1.49 8.24 -7.65
CA LYS A 95 0.11 7.97 -8.10
C LYS A 95 0.04 7.61 -9.59
N GLU A 96 0.75 8.34 -10.44
CA GLU A 96 0.83 8.02 -11.88
C GLU A 96 1.49 6.67 -12.15
N ARG A 97 2.55 6.33 -11.40
CA ARG A 97 3.22 5.04 -11.51
C ARG A 97 2.30 3.90 -11.05
N ASP A 98 1.56 4.07 -9.97
CA ASP A 98 0.63 3.07 -9.46
C ASP A 98 -0.49 2.80 -10.48
N GLN A 99 -1.07 3.86 -11.06
CA GLN A 99 -2.06 3.74 -12.12
C GLN A 99 -1.52 3.00 -13.36
N ARG A 100 -0.28 3.26 -13.74
CA ARG A 100 0.37 2.54 -14.85
C ARG A 100 0.53 1.06 -14.53
N ASN A 101 1.07 0.73 -13.36
CA ASN A 101 1.29 -0.65 -12.94
C ASN A 101 -0.04 -1.41 -12.86
N GLN A 102 -1.09 -0.79 -12.29
CA GLN A 102 -2.42 -1.38 -12.21
C GLN A 102 -2.97 -1.71 -13.60
N LYS A 103 -2.90 -0.77 -14.55
CA LYS A 103 -3.35 -1.00 -15.93
C LYS A 103 -2.57 -2.13 -16.62
N GLU A 104 -1.25 -2.20 -16.42
CA GLU A 104 -0.43 -3.28 -16.99
C GLU A 104 -0.82 -4.65 -16.41
N LEU A 105 -1.10 -4.72 -15.10
CA LEU A 105 -1.53 -5.95 -14.42
C LEU A 105 -2.92 -6.39 -14.87
N GLU A 106 -3.87 -5.46 -14.95
CA GLU A 106 -5.22 -5.70 -15.47
C GLU A 106 -5.16 -6.17 -16.92
N ALA A 107 -4.30 -5.58 -17.76
CA ALA A 107 -4.09 -6.01 -19.14
C ALA A 107 -3.48 -7.42 -19.26
N MET A 108 -2.68 -7.85 -18.28
CA MET A 108 -2.19 -9.23 -18.16
C MET A 108 -3.27 -10.21 -17.62
N GLY A 109 -4.47 -9.71 -17.32
CA GLY A 109 -5.59 -10.45 -16.78
C GLY A 109 -5.46 -10.77 -15.30
N TRP A 110 -4.79 -9.89 -14.53
CA TRP A 110 -4.72 -10.01 -13.07
C TRP A 110 -5.75 -9.10 -12.41
N THR A 111 -6.41 -9.61 -11.37
CA THR A 111 -7.28 -8.82 -10.49
C THR A 111 -6.41 -8.03 -9.52
N VAL A 112 -6.43 -6.70 -9.61
CA VAL A 112 -5.66 -5.80 -8.75
C VAL A 112 -6.50 -5.33 -7.57
N ILE A 113 -6.06 -5.62 -6.35
CA ILE A 113 -6.72 -5.15 -5.12
C ILE A 113 -5.76 -4.22 -4.37
N THR A 114 -6.23 -3.03 -4.02
CA THR A 114 -5.48 -2.09 -3.19
C THR A 114 -6.07 -2.05 -1.78
N VAL A 115 -5.21 -2.25 -0.78
CA VAL A 115 -5.56 -2.16 0.64
C VAL A 115 -4.82 -0.98 1.24
N TRP A 116 -5.56 -0.08 1.89
CA TRP A 116 -4.97 1.12 2.47
C TRP A 116 -4.60 0.93 3.94
N GLU A 117 -3.46 1.49 4.36
CA GLU A 117 -3.02 1.43 5.76
C GLU A 117 -4.08 1.96 6.75
N CYS A 118 -4.87 2.97 6.37
CA CYS A 118 -5.91 3.50 7.25
C CYS A 118 -7.08 2.54 7.48
N GLU A 119 -7.33 1.62 6.56
CA GLU A 119 -8.38 0.59 6.66
C GLU A 119 -7.93 -0.56 7.57
N LEU A 120 -6.60 -0.76 7.70
CA LEU A 120 -5.99 -1.74 8.60
C LEU A 120 -5.80 -1.24 10.05
N LYS A 121 -6.40 -0.10 10.40
CA LYS A 121 -6.43 0.39 11.79
C LYS A 121 -7.61 -0.20 12.56
N LYS A 122 -7.45 -0.29 13.89
CA LYS A 122 -8.24 -1.10 14.83
C LYS A 122 -9.73 -1.26 14.48
N ASP A 123 -10.45 -0.16 14.24
CA ASP A 123 -11.91 -0.21 14.06
C ASP A 123 -12.38 -0.80 12.73
N LYS A 124 -11.52 -0.89 11.72
CA LYS A 124 -11.88 -1.36 10.35
C LYS A 124 -11.07 -2.57 9.89
N CYS A 125 -10.06 -2.97 10.67
CA CYS A 125 -9.05 -3.93 10.26
C CYS A 125 -9.67 -5.29 9.91
N GLU A 126 -10.45 -5.88 10.82
CA GLU A 126 -11.05 -7.21 10.62
C GLU A 126 -11.96 -7.23 9.39
N LYS A 127 -12.88 -6.27 9.30
CA LYS A 127 -13.79 -6.16 8.16
C LYS A 127 -13.06 -6.01 6.83
N THR A 128 -12.02 -5.19 6.78
CA THR A 128 -11.22 -4.99 5.55
C THR A 128 -10.49 -6.27 5.14
N LEU A 129 -9.96 -7.01 6.11
CA LEU A 129 -9.28 -8.28 5.87
C LEU A 129 -10.24 -9.38 5.42
N ASP A 130 -11.42 -9.46 6.03
CA ASP A 130 -12.47 -10.39 5.63
C ASP A 130 -12.99 -10.07 4.22
N ASP A 131 -13.26 -8.80 3.92
CA ASP A 131 -13.66 -8.35 2.58
C ASP A 131 -12.57 -8.67 1.53
N LEU A 132 -11.30 -8.48 1.89
CA LEU A 132 -10.16 -8.84 1.04
C LEU A 132 -10.13 -10.36 0.77
N TYR A 133 -10.28 -11.18 1.81
CA TYR A 133 -10.30 -12.63 1.67
C TYR A 133 -11.44 -13.08 0.77
N ASN A 134 -12.65 -12.57 1.02
CA ASN A 134 -13.82 -12.89 0.22
C ASN A 134 -13.59 -12.52 -1.25
N LYS A 135 -13.11 -11.31 -1.54
CA LYS A 135 -12.78 -10.89 -2.91
C LYS A 135 -11.77 -11.81 -3.61
N ILE A 136 -10.78 -12.34 -2.89
CA ILE A 136 -9.80 -13.27 -3.45
C ILE A 136 -10.43 -14.64 -3.73
N THR A 137 -11.34 -15.10 -2.87
CA THR A 137 -11.92 -16.45 -2.95
C THR A 137 -13.25 -16.55 -3.71
N SER A 138 -13.88 -15.43 -4.04
CA SER A 138 -15.20 -15.37 -4.69
C SER A 138 -15.18 -15.50 -6.23
N GLU A 139 -14.09 -16.01 -6.80
CA GLU A 139 -13.99 -16.39 -8.23
C GLU A 139 -13.96 -17.92 -8.41
#